data_AF-A0A8X6F2L1-F1
#
_entry.id   AF-A0A8X6F2L1-F1
#
_cell.length_a   1.000
_cell.length_b   1.000
_cell.length_c   1.000
_cell.angle_alpha   90.00
_cell.angle_beta   90.00
_cell.angle_gamma   90.00
#
_symmetry.space_group_name_H-M   'P 1'
#
loop_
_entity.id
_entity.type
_entity.pdbx_description
1 polymer ?
#
loop_
_entity_poly.entity_id
_entity_poly.type
_entity_poly.pdbx_seq_one_letter_code
_entity_poly.pdbx_strand_id
1 'polypeptide(L)'
;MEMYVYCLLTLSLFVAVGIADNPKVTCIHQKFSNDLGEPYTRCHQSSGALAIPKIKQCYQEVLKQKQIVKVANDGQMTVDRSKFAQEGTATSRTKVGKAMQTCSNNGDNEIYKEAARAVQCVFEELKKIC
;
A
#
# COMPACT_ATOMS: atom_id res chain seq x y z
N MET A 1 -38.06 -26.32 29.89
CA MET A 1 -36.89 -25.74 30.57
C MET A 1 -35.72 -26.58 30.11
N GLU A 2 -34.99 -26.13 29.09
CA GLU A 2 -33.71 -26.69 28.67
C GLU A 2 -32.95 -25.58 27.94
N MET A 3 -31.92 -25.09 28.63
CA MET A 3 -30.91 -24.15 28.14
C MET A 3 -29.99 -24.88 27.17
N TYR A 4 -29.78 -24.39 25.95
CA TYR A 4 -28.49 -24.54 25.28
C TYR A 4 -28.18 -23.33 24.40
N VAL A 5 -27.42 -22.40 25.00
CA VAL A 5 -26.64 -21.37 24.33
C VAL A 5 -25.54 -22.07 23.54
N TYR A 6 -25.70 -22.20 22.22
CA TYR A 6 -24.60 -22.57 21.34
C TYR A 6 -24.00 -21.32 20.72
N CYS A 7 -23.06 -20.75 21.50
CA CYS A 7 -21.99 -19.90 21.02
C CYS A 7 -21.16 -20.70 20.00
N LEU A 8 -21.45 -20.53 18.71
CA LEU A 8 -20.57 -20.97 17.62
C LEU A 8 -19.91 -19.74 17.01
N LEU A 9 -18.91 -19.25 17.75
CA LEU A 9 -17.76 -18.54 17.19
C LEU A 9 -17.16 -19.43 16.09
N THR A 10 -17.50 -19.18 14.83
CA THR A 10 -16.70 -19.68 13.72
C THR A 10 -15.39 -18.91 13.72
N LEU A 11 -14.45 -19.45 14.49
CA LEU A 11 -13.03 -19.21 14.44
C LEU A 11 -12.56 -19.64 13.03
N SER A 12 -12.71 -18.77 12.04
CA SER A 12 -12.15 -19.01 10.70
C SER A 12 -10.63 -18.86 10.79
N LEU A 13 -10.04 -20.02 11.08
CA LEU A 13 -8.66 -20.42 10.90
C LEU A 13 -8.17 -19.98 9.50
N PHE A 14 -7.62 -18.76 9.40
CA PHE A 14 -6.73 -18.49 8.28
C PHE A 14 -5.41 -19.19 8.60
N VAL A 15 -5.33 -20.39 8.02
CA VAL A 15 -4.13 -21.18 7.78
C VAL A 15 -2.92 -20.26 7.67
N ALA A 16 -1.98 -20.45 8.60
CA ALA A 16 -0.62 -19.97 8.45
C ALA A 16 -0.01 -20.68 7.24
N VAL A 17 -0.30 -20.17 6.04
CA VAL A 17 0.40 -20.58 4.84
C VAL A 17 1.79 -20.00 4.97
N GLY A 18 2.77 -20.90 5.00
CA GLY A 18 4.17 -20.60 5.24
C GLY A 18 4.61 -19.33 4.51
N ILE A 19 5.36 -18.51 5.24
CA ILE A 19 6.05 -17.35 4.68
C ILE A 19 7.11 -17.91 3.74
N ALA A 20 6.73 -18.21 2.51
CA ALA A 20 7.71 -18.28 1.45
C ALA A 20 8.24 -16.85 1.34
N ASP A 21 9.42 -16.61 1.92
CA ASP A 21 10.21 -15.41 1.71
C ASP A 21 10.36 -15.23 0.19
N ASN A 22 9.47 -14.45 -0.40
CA ASN A 22 9.58 -14.09 -1.80
C ASN A 22 10.58 -12.93 -1.84
N PRO A 23 11.83 -13.15 -2.30
CA PRO A 23 12.89 -12.14 -2.21
C PRO A 23 12.50 -10.83 -2.89
N LYS A 24 11.65 -10.88 -3.94
CA LYS A 24 11.11 -9.69 -4.59
C LYS A 24 10.16 -8.91 -3.67
N VAL A 25 9.27 -9.59 -2.97
CA VAL A 25 8.35 -8.96 -2.02
C VAL A 25 9.12 -8.35 -0.84
N THR A 26 10.14 -9.05 -0.34
CA THR A 26 11.04 -8.55 0.71
C THR A 26 11.80 -7.31 0.23
N CYS A 27 12.35 -7.33 -0.98
CA CYS A 27 13.01 -6.16 -1.57
C CYS A 27 12.06 -4.95 -1.68
N ILE A 28 10.85 -5.14 -2.21
CA ILE A 28 9.86 -4.05 -2.36
C ILE A 28 9.48 -3.47 -1.00
N HIS A 29 9.20 -4.34 -0.02
CA HIS A 29 8.88 -3.92 1.34
C HIS A 29 10.01 -3.11 1.97
N GLN A 30 11.27 -3.53 1.81
CA GLN A 30 12.41 -2.78 2.30
C GLN A 30 12.52 -1.40 1.65
N LYS A 31 12.24 -1.26 0.34
CA LYS A 31 12.23 0.07 -0.30
C LYS A 31 11.18 0.98 0.31
N PHE A 32 9.96 0.49 0.49
CA PHE A 32 8.92 1.27 1.16
C PHE A 32 9.27 1.61 2.60
N SER A 33 9.79 0.65 3.37
CA SER A 33 10.21 0.87 4.76
C SER A 33 11.28 1.95 4.87
N ASN A 34 12.31 1.88 4.02
CA ASN A 34 13.43 2.82 4.07
C ASN A 34 13.04 4.22 3.59
N ASP A 35 12.20 4.30 2.55
CA ASP A 35 11.87 5.59 1.91
C ASP A 35 10.70 6.31 2.61
N LEU A 36 9.77 5.58 3.22
CA LEU A 36 8.57 6.14 3.87
C LEU A 36 8.65 6.19 5.40
N GLY A 37 9.49 5.35 6.02
CA GLY A 37 9.73 5.34 7.46
C GLY A 37 8.52 4.94 8.32
N GLU A 38 8.45 5.54 9.50
CA GLU A 38 7.51 5.21 10.58
C GLU A 38 6.03 5.03 10.17
N PRO A 39 5.43 5.92 9.35
CA PRO A 39 4.05 5.76 8.91
C PRO A 39 3.78 4.42 8.21
N TYR A 40 4.74 3.95 7.41
CA TYR A 40 4.62 2.69 6.68
C TYR A 40 4.93 1.49 7.58
N THR A 41 6.03 1.54 8.33
CA THR A 41 6.46 0.42 9.19
C THR A 41 5.42 0.08 10.24
N ARG A 42 4.85 1.08 10.91
CA ARG A 42 3.78 0.91 11.89
C ARG A 42 2.54 0.25 11.31
N CYS A 43 2.14 0.66 10.10
CA CYS A 43 1.02 0.02 9.42
C CYS A 43 1.29 -1.47 9.15
N HIS A 44 2.51 -1.82 8.73
CA HIS A 44 2.85 -3.21 8.38
C HIS A 44 3.02 -4.12 9.62
N GLN A 45 3.57 -3.59 10.73
CA GLN A 45 3.77 -4.32 11.99
C GLN A 45 2.46 -4.91 12.57
N SER A 46 1.31 -4.30 12.28
CA SER A 46 -0.01 -4.79 12.72
C SER A 46 -0.41 -6.18 12.19
N SER A 47 0.29 -6.75 11.20
CA SER A 47 -0.17 -7.92 10.43
C SER A 47 0.71 -9.17 10.54
N GLY A 48 1.92 -9.10 11.11
CA GLY A 48 2.87 -10.22 11.24
C GLY A 48 3.44 -10.82 9.94
N ALA A 49 2.66 -10.86 8.86
CA ALA A 49 3.01 -11.47 7.57
C ALA A 49 3.36 -10.44 6.50
N LEU A 50 4.35 -10.78 5.67
CA LEU A 50 4.77 -9.99 4.51
C LEU A 50 3.87 -10.31 3.30
N ALA A 51 2.81 -9.54 3.11
CA ALA A 51 1.83 -9.75 2.05
C ALA A 51 1.72 -8.54 1.10
N ILE A 52 1.71 -8.78 -0.22
CA ILE A 52 1.57 -7.72 -1.24
C ILE A 52 0.34 -6.83 -1.00
N PRO A 53 -0.87 -7.37 -0.70
CA PRO A 53 -2.02 -6.53 -0.39
C PRO A 53 -1.78 -5.58 0.78
N LYS A 54 -1.08 -6.06 1.83
CA LYS A 54 -0.76 -5.25 3.01
C LYS A 54 0.28 -4.16 2.70
N ILE A 55 1.31 -4.46 1.91
CA ILE A 55 2.29 -3.47 1.44
C ILE A 55 1.58 -2.33 0.71
N LYS A 56 0.71 -2.66 -0.24
CA LYS A 56 -0.07 -1.68 -1.02
C LYS A 56 -1.00 -0.86 -0.13
N GLN A 57 -1.72 -1.52 0.78
CA GLN A 57 -2.58 -0.86 1.76
C GLN A 57 -1.78 0.15 2.60
N CYS A 58 -0.63 -0.25 3.15
CA CYS A 58 0.17 0.63 3.99
C CYS A 58 0.73 1.83 3.24
N TYR A 59 1.16 1.64 1.99
CA TYR A 59 1.55 2.77 1.16
C TYR A 59 0.37 3.72 0.89
N GLN A 60 -0.82 3.19 0.61
CA GLN A 60 -2.03 4.01 0.45
C GLN A 60 -2.35 4.83 1.71
N GLU A 61 -2.19 4.24 2.90
CA GLU A 61 -2.36 4.97 4.16
C GLU A 61 -1.34 6.10 4.34
N VAL A 62 -0.08 5.89 3.93
CA VAL A 62 0.91 6.99 3.90
C VAL A 62 0.47 8.11 2.96
N LEU A 63 -0.05 7.78 1.77
CA LEU A 63 -0.56 8.79 0.84
C LEU A 63 -1.78 9.55 1.38
N LYS A 64 -2.65 8.90 2.16
CA LYS A 64 -3.76 9.56 2.87
C LYS A 64 -3.24 10.53 3.93
N GLN A 65 -2.28 10.11 4.75
CA GLN A 65 -1.67 10.97 5.78
C GLN A 65 -0.99 12.20 5.18
N LYS A 66 -0.38 12.06 4.00
CA LYS A 66 0.19 13.16 3.21
C LYS A 66 -0.86 14.00 2.47
N GLN A 67 -2.15 13.71 2.61
CA GLN A 67 -3.25 14.36 1.91
C GLN A 67 -3.13 14.30 0.38
N ILE A 68 -2.44 13.29 -0.14
CA ILE A 68 -2.32 12.99 -1.58
C ILE A 68 -3.53 12.17 -2.02
N VAL A 69 -3.96 11.21 -1.20
CA VAL A 69 -5.23 10.50 -1.40
C VAL A 69 -6.35 11.24 -0.68
N LYS A 70 -7.48 11.44 -1.39
CA LYS A 70 -8.71 12.01 -0.85
C LYS A 70 -9.77 10.91 -0.77
N VAL A 71 -10.53 10.90 0.32
CA VAL A 71 -11.67 9.98 0.50
C VAL A 71 -12.94 10.80 0.32
N ALA A 72 -13.74 10.46 -0.67
CA ALA A 72 -15.06 11.06 -0.88
C ALA A 72 -16.10 10.48 0.09
N ASN A 73 -17.26 11.12 0.19
CA ASN A 73 -18.33 10.74 1.12
C ASN A 73 -18.91 9.35 0.85
N ASP A 74 -18.77 8.84 -0.37
CA ASP A 74 -19.17 7.49 -0.78
C ASP A 74 -18.07 6.43 -0.52
N GLY A 75 -16.96 6.83 0.10
CA GLY A 75 -15.80 5.97 0.37
C GLY A 75 -14.83 5.84 -0.81
N GLN A 76 -15.10 6.48 -1.96
CA GLN A 76 -14.18 6.45 -3.09
C GLN A 76 -12.86 7.15 -2.73
N MET A 77 -11.75 6.49 -3.03
CA MET A 77 -10.41 7.03 -2.79
C MET A 77 -9.78 7.46 -4.11
N THR A 78 -9.58 8.77 -4.28
CA THR A 78 -8.97 9.38 -5.46
C THR A 78 -7.61 9.97 -5.12
N VAL A 79 -6.79 10.25 -6.12
CA VAL A 79 -5.46 10.84 -5.95
C VAL A 79 -5.45 12.28 -6.45
N ASP A 80 -4.98 13.20 -5.62
CA ASP A 80 -4.65 14.55 -6.04
C ASP A 80 -3.39 14.52 -6.93
N ARG A 81 -3.60 14.64 -8.23
CA ARG A 81 -2.54 14.57 -9.25
C ARG A 81 -1.39 15.53 -8.96
N SER A 82 -1.68 16.77 -8.57
CA SER A 82 -0.65 17.78 -8.36
C SER A 82 0.22 17.40 -7.16
N LYS A 83 -0.40 17.01 -6.04
CA LYS A 83 0.33 16.58 -4.85
C LYS A 83 1.11 15.28 -5.10
N PHE A 84 0.56 14.36 -5.87
CA PHE A 84 1.26 13.13 -6.25
C PHE A 84 2.51 13.44 -7.08
N ALA A 85 2.41 14.25 -8.13
CA ALA A 85 3.57 14.65 -8.92
C ALA A 85 4.60 15.45 -8.08
N GLN A 86 4.12 16.36 -7.22
CA GLN A 86 4.96 17.16 -6.34
C GLN A 86 5.75 16.30 -5.35
N GLU A 87 5.09 15.38 -4.64
CA GLU A 87 5.74 14.48 -3.69
C GLU A 87 6.74 13.56 -4.39
N GLY A 88 6.42 13.05 -5.59
CA GLY A 88 7.32 12.22 -6.39
C GLY A 88 8.58 12.99 -6.80
N THR A 89 8.42 14.26 -7.16
CA THR A 89 9.55 15.16 -7.47
C THR A 89 10.37 15.48 -6.23
N ALA A 90 9.72 15.84 -5.12
CA ALA A 90 10.37 16.17 -3.85
C ALA A 90 11.17 15.00 -3.26
N THR A 91 10.70 13.77 -3.50
CA THR A 91 11.33 12.53 -3.03
C THR A 91 12.08 11.78 -4.13
N SER A 92 12.33 12.38 -5.30
CA SER A 92 12.95 11.74 -6.48
C SER A 92 14.36 11.15 -6.27
N ARG A 93 15.01 11.42 -5.13
CA ARG A 93 16.25 10.74 -4.72
C ARG A 93 16.01 9.32 -4.19
N THR A 94 14.82 9.03 -3.68
CA THR A 94 14.43 7.72 -3.12
C THR A 94 13.90 6.81 -4.21
N LYS A 95 13.86 5.50 -3.96
CA LYS A 95 13.36 4.53 -4.96
C LYS A 95 11.86 4.67 -5.15
N VAL A 96 11.12 4.85 -4.06
CA VAL A 96 9.66 5.11 -4.08
C VAL A 96 9.37 6.42 -4.80
N GLY A 97 10.10 7.49 -4.52
CA GLY A 97 9.89 8.79 -5.17
C GLY A 97 10.14 8.75 -6.69
N LYS A 98 11.19 8.05 -7.13
CA LYS A 98 11.44 7.80 -8.56
C LYS A 98 10.30 7.03 -9.22
N ALA A 99 9.86 5.93 -8.60
CA ALA A 99 8.73 5.15 -9.09
C ALA A 99 7.46 6.01 -9.19
N MET A 100 7.22 6.87 -8.19
CA MET A 100 6.10 7.79 -8.17
C MET A 100 6.18 8.84 -9.30
N GLN A 101 7.38 9.38 -9.55
CA GLN A 101 7.62 10.31 -10.65
C GLN A 101 7.45 9.66 -12.03
N THR A 102 7.92 8.42 -12.19
CA THR A 102 7.66 7.64 -13.40
C THR A 102 6.15 7.48 -13.61
N CYS A 103 5.43 7.00 -12.60
CA CYS A 103 3.98 6.87 -12.66
C CYS A 103 3.28 8.20 -12.97
N SER A 104 3.74 9.32 -12.41
CA SER A 104 3.12 10.62 -12.69
C SER A 104 3.33 11.10 -14.12
N ASN A 105 4.44 10.70 -14.74
CA ASN A 105 4.87 11.14 -16.06
C ASN A 105 4.40 10.22 -17.20
N ASN A 106 3.88 9.03 -16.88
CA ASN A 106 3.42 8.04 -17.87
C ASN A 106 2.20 8.49 -18.71
N GLY A 107 1.64 9.67 -18.46
CA GLY A 107 0.54 10.25 -19.25
C GLY A 107 -0.84 9.63 -19.02
N ASP A 108 -0.91 8.53 -18.28
CA ASP A 108 -2.15 7.85 -17.94
C ASP A 108 -2.88 8.57 -16.80
N ASN A 109 -3.99 9.23 -17.12
CA ASN A 109 -4.82 9.91 -16.12
C ASN A 109 -5.68 8.94 -15.30
N GLU A 110 -5.83 7.68 -15.72
CA GLU A 110 -6.66 6.70 -15.04
C GLU A 110 -6.09 6.32 -13.67
N ILE A 111 -4.76 6.44 -13.47
CA ILE A 111 -4.13 6.12 -12.19
C ILE A 111 -4.60 7.03 -11.06
N TYR A 112 -5.12 8.23 -11.37
CA TYR A 112 -5.57 9.19 -10.36
C TYR A 112 -7.03 9.02 -9.95
N LYS A 113 -7.82 8.28 -10.74
CA LYS A 113 -9.24 8.02 -10.44
C LYS A 113 -9.43 7.10 -9.23
N GLU A 114 -8.45 6.23 -8.98
CA GLU A 114 -8.49 5.26 -7.89
C GLU A 114 -7.12 5.18 -7.23
N ALA A 115 -7.04 5.41 -5.91
CA ALA A 115 -5.79 5.32 -5.15
C ALA A 115 -5.09 3.96 -5.32
N ALA A 116 -5.88 2.88 -5.45
CA ALA A 116 -5.38 1.54 -5.70
C ALA A 116 -4.57 1.45 -7.00
N ARG A 117 -4.95 2.18 -8.06
CA ARG A 117 -4.24 2.18 -9.35
C ARG A 117 -2.92 2.93 -9.27
N ALA A 118 -2.88 4.10 -8.64
CA ALA A 118 -1.62 4.82 -8.40
C ALA A 118 -0.65 3.97 -7.56
N VAL A 119 -1.15 3.36 -6.48
CA VAL A 119 -0.37 2.43 -5.64
C VAL A 119 0.14 1.23 -6.44
N GLN A 120 -0.71 0.65 -7.29
CA GLN A 120 -0.35 -0.45 -8.17
C GLN A 120 0.77 -0.06 -9.14
N CYS A 121 0.70 1.12 -9.75
CA CYS A 121 1.74 1.62 -10.63
C CYS A 121 3.10 1.69 -9.93
N VAL A 122 3.16 2.36 -8.77
CA VAL A 122 4.41 2.51 -8.00
C VAL A 122 4.96 1.16 -7.57
N PHE A 123 4.08 0.23 -7.17
CA PHE A 123 4.47 -1.13 -6.83
C PHE A 123 5.12 -1.87 -8.01
N GLU A 124 4.55 -1.80 -9.21
CA GLU A 124 5.13 -2.45 -10.40
C GLU A 124 6.44 -1.79 -10.84
N GLU A 125 6.59 -0.46 -10.71
CA GLU A 125 7.87 0.21 -10.98
C GLU A 125 8.97 -0.24 -10.00
N LEU A 126 8.66 -0.39 -8.71
CA LEU A 126 9.61 -0.91 -7.72
C LEU A 126 9.96 -2.38 -7.95
N LYS A 127 9.01 -3.18 -8.44
CA LYS A 127 9.23 -4.59 -8.75
C LYS A 127 10.26 -4.80 -9.88
N LYS A 128 10.42 -3.85 -10.80
CA LYS A 128 11.41 -3.93 -11.88
C LYS A 128 12.85 -3.85 -11.38
N ILE A 129 13.07 -3.30 -10.18
CA ILE A 129 14.40 -3.04 -9.62
C ILE A 129 14.73 -3.94 -8.42
N CYS A 130 14.06 -5.09 -8.28
CA CYS A 130 14.15 -5.99 -7.11
C CYS A 130 14.57 -7.45 -7.42
#